data_AF-A0A842IX52-F1
#
_entry.id   AF-A0A842IX52-F1
#
_cell.length_a   1.000
_cell.length_b   1.000
_cell.length_c   1.000
_cell.angle_alpha   90.00
_cell.angle_beta   90.00
_cell.angle_gamma   90.00
#
_symmetry.space_group_name_H-M   'P 1'
#
loop_
_entity.id
_entity.type
_entity.pdbx_description
1 polymer ?
#
loop_
_entity_poly.entity_id
_entity_poly.type
_entity_poly.pdbx_seq_one_letter_code
_entity_poly.pdbx_strand_id
1 'polypeptide(L)' 'MNFKNLKLELIKKNKKFKDLVEADGRSRQYLHKSCSEGNGKILKQMFQLLKTI' A
#
# COMPACT_ATOMS: atom_id res chain seq x y z
N MET A 1 -1.37 4.25 11.31
CA MET A 1 -1.63 3.80 9.91
C MET A 1 -1.74 2.29 9.92
N ASN A 2 -2.80 1.70 9.38
CA ASN A 2 -2.94 0.25 9.29
C ASN A 2 -3.37 -0.15 7.86
N PHE A 3 -3.32 -1.45 7.55
CA PHE A 3 -3.62 -1.92 6.20
C PHE A 3 -5.08 -1.67 5.79
N LYS A 4 -6.03 -1.73 6.74
CA LYS A 4 -7.44 -1.43 6.49
C LYS A 4 -7.62 0.01 5.98
N ASN A 5 -6.97 0.98 6.62
CA ASN A 5 -7.02 2.37 6.20
C ASN A 5 -6.39 2.56 4.82
N LEU A 6 -5.28 1.87 4.53
CA LEU A 6 -4.67 1.91 3.19
C LEU A 6 -5.64 1.41 2.11
N LYS A 7 -6.37 0.32 2.38
CA LYS A 7 -7.41 -0.20 1.47
C LYS A 7 -8.55 0.79 1.26
N LEU A 8 -9.00 1.47 2.32
CA LEU A 8 -10.05 2.49 2.21
C LEU A 8 -9.58 3.69 1.35
N GLU A 9 -8.35 4.16 1.55
CA GLU A 9 -7.79 5.26 0.75
C GLU A 9 -7.60 4.86 -0.73
N LEU A 10 -7.21 3.61 -1.00
CA LEU A 10 -7.16 3.07 -2.36
C LEU A 10 -8.53 3.14 -3.04
N ILE A 11 -9.59 2.70 -2.36
CA ILE A 11 -10.96 2.76 -2.87
C ILE A 11 -11.38 4.21 -3.16
N LYS A 12 -11.13 5.13 -2.21
CA LYS A 12 -11.46 6.55 -2.38
C LYS A 12 -10.79 7.19 -3.60
N LYS A 13 -9.56 6.75 -3.93
CA LYS A 13 -8.79 7.24 -5.07
C LYS A 13 -9.04 6.46 -6.36
N ASN A 14 -9.95 5.49 -6.35
CA ASN A 14 -10.17 4.55 -7.46
C ASN A 14 -8.87 3.85 -7.93
N LYS A 15 -8.00 3.53 -6.97
CA LYS A 15 -6.73 2.81 -7.19
C LYS A 15 -6.81 1.40 -6.64
N LYS A 16 -6.01 0.51 -7.19
CA LYS A 16 -5.85 -0.87 -6.73
C LYS A 16 -4.52 -1.04 -6.03
N PHE A 17 -4.42 -2.06 -5.18
CA PHE A 17 -3.15 -2.40 -4.54
C PHE A 17 -2.05 -2.73 -5.57
N LYS A 18 -2.43 -3.22 -6.75
CA LYS A 18 -1.50 -3.47 -7.87
C LYS A 18 -0.75 -2.19 -8.28
N ASP A 19 -1.41 -1.04 -8.28
CA ASP A 19 -0.80 0.24 -8.68
C ASP A 19 0.32 0.63 -7.70
N LEU A 20 0.14 0.35 -6.40
CA LEU A 20 1.18 0.55 -5.39
C LEU A 20 2.33 -0.45 -5.55
N VAL A 21 2.03 -1.70 -5.91
CA VAL A 21 3.04 -2.73 -6.17
C VAL A 21 3.91 -2.35 -7.36
N GLU A 22 3.29 -1.87 -8.45
CA GLU A 22 3.99 -1.39 -9.64
C GLU A 22 4.86 -0.17 -9.34
N ALA A 23 4.37 0.77 -8.51
CA ALA A 23 5.14 1.94 -8.11
C ALA A 23 6.28 1.64 -7.12
N ASP A 24 6.14 0.63 -6.26
CA ASP A 24 7.16 0.24 -5.28
C ASP A 24 8.25 -0.67 -5.88
N GLY A 25 7.88 -1.51 -6.86
CA GLY A 25 8.77 -2.45 -7.54
C GLY A 25 9.03 -3.77 -6.80
N ARG A 26 8.61 -3.92 -5.54
CA ARG A 26 8.72 -5.18 -4.80
C ARG A 26 7.56 -6.14 -5.10
N SER A 27 7.72 -7.41 -4.72
CA SER A 27 6.69 -8.42 -4.96
C SER A 27 5.38 -8.13 -4.21
N ARG A 28 4.25 -8.37 -4.89
CA ARG A 28 2.90 -8.23 -4.30
C ARG A 28 2.76 -9.03 -3.00
N GLN A 29 3.30 -10.25 -2.96
CA GLN A 29 3.22 -11.12 -1.78
C GLN A 29 3.95 -10.50 -0.59
N TYR A 30 5.17 -10.01 -0.79
CA TYR A 30 5.96 -9.36 0.26
C TYR A 30 5.25 -8.11 0.79
N LEU A 31 4.77 -7.24 -0.11
CA LEU A 31 4.09 -6.00 0.28
C LEU A 31 2.78 -6.29 1.01
N HIS A 32 1.97 -7.22 0.50
CA HIS A 32 0.72 -7.60 1.13
C HIS A 32 0.95 -8.21 2.52
N LYS A 33 1.91 -9.13 2.65
CA LYS A 33 2.28 -9.73 3.94
C LYS A 33 2.75 -8.66 4.92
N SER A 34 3.71 -7.83 4.52
CA SER A 34 4.26 -6.75 5.36
C SER A 34 3.20 -5.76 5.82
N CYS A 35 2.29 -5.34 4.93
CA CYS A 35 1.16 -4.49 5.31
C CYS A 35 0.21 -5.20 6.28
N SER A 36 -0.08 -6.49 6.05
CA SER A 36 -0.99 -7.29 6.89
C SER A 36 -0.42 -7.50 8.30
N GLU A 37 0.90 -7.67 8.41
CA GLU A 37 1.64 -7.75 9.68
C GLU A 37 1.78 -6.40 10.40
N GLY A 38 1.26 -5.32 9.80
CA GLY A 38 1.31 -4.00 10.41
C GLY A 38 2.69 -3.33 10.35
N ASN A 39 3.56 -3.74 9.40
CA ASN A 39 4.88 -3.14 9.24
C ASN A 39 4.76 -1.64 8.94
N GLY A 40 5.06 -0.82 9.94
CA GLY A 40 4.86 0.63 9.89
C GLY A 40 5.68 1.33 8.80
N LYS A 41 6.89 0.82 8.50
CA LYS A 41 7.76 1.39 7.46
C LYS A 41 7.15 1.17 6.08
N ILE A 42 6.72 -0.06 5.78
CA ILE A 42 6.07 -0.40 4.50
C ILE A 42 4.74 0.33 4.38
N LEU A 43 3.90 0.35 5.42
CA LEU A 43 2.63 1.07 5.38
C LEU A 43 2.85 2.57 5.09
N LYS A 44 3.79 3.22 5.79
CA LYS A 44 4.12 4.63 5.54
C LYS A 44 4.56 4.87 4.09
N GLN A 45 5.40 3.98 3.56
CA GLN A 45 5.84 4.04 2.16
C GLN A 45 4.67 3.87 1.19
N MET A 46 3.76 2.91 1.41
CA MET A 46 2.56 2.73 0.59
C MET A 46 1.64 3.97 0.60
N PHE A 47 1.46 4.59 1.76
CA PHE A 47 0.69 5.83 1.87
C PHE A 47 1.37 7.01 1.15
N GLN A 48 2.71 7.07 1.12
CA GLN A 48 3.45 8.07 0.36
C GLN A 48 3.28 7.84 -1.14
N LEU A 49 3.47 6.60 -1.62
CA LEU A 49 3.26 6.25 -3.03
C LEU A 49 1.84 6.59 -3.50
N LEU A 50 0.82 6.31 -2.68
CA LEU A 50 -0.58 6.64 -2.98
C LEU A 50 -0.86 8.15 -3.14
N LYS A 51 0.02 9.02 -2.61
CA LYS A 51 -0.07 10.46 -2.82
C LYS A 51 0.58 10.91 -4.13
N THR A 52 1.50 10.12 -4.66
CA THR A 52 2.28 10.42 -5.86
C THR A 52 1.62 9.86 -7.13
N ILE A 53 0.87 8.75 -7.03
CA ILE A 53 0.14 8.11 -8.13
C ILE A 53 -1.33 8.53 -8.22
#